data_AF-A0A6I1GH73-F1
#
_entry.id   AF-A0A6I1GH73-F1
#
_cell.length_a   1.000
_cell.length_b   1.000
_cell.length_c   1.000
_cell.angle_alpha   90.00
_cell.angle_beta   90.00
_cell.angle_gamma   90.00
#
_symmetry.space_group_name_H-M   'P 1'
#
loop_
_entity.id
_entity.type
_entity.pdbx_description
1 polymer ?
#
loop_
_entity_poly.entity_id
_entity_poly.type
_entity_poly.pdbx_seq_one_letter_code
_entity_poly.pdbx_strand_id
1 'polypeptide(L)'
;MGFISSFSAPFLVSVALWPFASFLLTVPVLAMLYHRDNRLGFGAALSAYGTVLYAIGLLCFTLYPMPAEPAAYCATHHLTPQLDPVQFVADIRSDGVTAILQIVMNVVFFMPLGFIVRRVFRRHLPTALIGGFLASLMVETLQLTGLLGIFPCSYRLFDVDDLIWNTSGALIGYALALLFDRIFPQRQADTATVTQPGFVRRFIAFLIDYGLAMLCSLPIVIGGDALYTMATGERMGRIMLAGGALGSVGYAQLVMLAMLAVFELIIPWRRQGSTLGGSYTHMTCETKTRSGWRRAAFYAARFAVICCVVFGGDVRYSGLVVIAVLVFWFIRHRMPYDLI
;
A
#
# COMPACT_ATOMS: atom_id res chain seq x y z
N MET A 1 12.72 -34.66 16.80
CA MET A 1 11.78 -34.09 15.82
C MET A 1 11.71 -32.55 15.90
N GLY A 2 12.86 -31.84 16.00
CA GLY A 2 12.89 -30.52 16.67
C GLY A 2 13.09 -29.26 15.83
N PHE A 3 13.54 -29.35 14.57
CA PHE A 3 13.83 -28.15 13.75
C PHE A 3 12.65 -27.79 12.84
N ILE A 4 12.10 -28.72 12.06
CA ILE A 4 11.00 -28.42 11.12
C ILE A 4 9.71 -27.99 11.85
N SER A 5 9.48 -28.51 13.06
CA SER A 5 8.33 -28.14 13.89
C SER A 5 8.36 -26.69 14.38
N SER A 6 9.54 -26.04 14.46
CA SER A 6 9.61 -24.63 14.85
C SER A 6 9.13 -23.69 13.75
N PHE A 7 9.09 -24.15 12.49
CA PHE A 7 8.62 -23.37 11.34
C PHE A 7 7.09 -23.42 11.15
N SER A 8 6.39 -24.40 11.75
CA SER A 8 4.96 -24.60 11.47
C SER A 8 4.09 -23.46 11.99
N ALA A 9 4.32 -23.01 13.21
CA ALA A 9 3.56 -21.91 13.82
C ALA A 9 3.70 -20.57 13.05
N PRO A 10 4.92 -20.05 12.77
CA PRO A 10 5.07 -18.81 12.01
C PRO A 10 4.52 -18.93 10.59
N PHE A 11 4.65 -20.10 9.95
CA PHE A 11 4.06 -20.37 8.64
C PHE A 11 2.53 -20.28 8.67
N LEU A 12 1.87 -20.95 9.62
CA LEU A 12 0.41 -20.94 9.76
C LEU A 12 -0.12 -19.53 10.03
N VAL A 13 0.53 -18.77 10.90
CA VAL A 13 0.16 -17.37 11.17
C VAL A 13 0.30 -16.53 9.91
N SER A 14 1.37 -16.72 9.14
CA SER A 14 1.60 -15.99 7.89
C SER A 14 0.51 -16.25 6.86
N VAL A 15 0.15 -17.53 6.65
CA VAL A 15 -0.91 -17.94 5.73
C VAL A 15 -2.28 -17.46 6.21
N ALA A 16 -2.53 -17.44 7.53
CA ALA A 16 -3.77 -16.95 8.10
C ALA A 16 -3.94 -15.43 7.93
N LEU A 17 -2.87 -14.65 8.09
CA LEU A 17 -2.88 -13.19 7.95
C LEU A 17 -2.89 -12.72 6.48
N TRP A 18 -2.36 -13.54 5.58
CA TRP A 18 -2.15 -13.16 4.17
C TRP A 18 -3.42 -12.69 3.43
N PRO A 19 -4.60 -13.33 3.54
CA PRO A 19 -5.82 -12.86 2.87
C PRO A 19 -6.25 -11.47 3.33
N PHE A 20 -6.14 -11.18 4.63
CA PHE A 20 -6.53 -9.90 5.21
C PHE A 20 -5.59 -8.78 4.78
N ALA A 21 -4.28 -9.03 4.87
CA ALA A 21 -3.27 -8.08 4.41
C ALA A 21 -3.37 -7.86 2.90
N SER A 22 -3.61 -8.91 2.11
CA SER A 22 -3.82 -8.80 0.67
C SER A 22 -5.05 -7.98 0.33
N PHE A 23 -6.16 -8.16 1.06
CA PHE A 23 -7.35 -7.34 0.91
C PHE A 23 -7.06 -5.86 1.21
N LEU A 24 -6.42 -5.58 2.36
CA LEU A 24 -6.05 -4.22 2.76
C LEU A 24 -5.12 -3.54 1.73
N LEU A 25 -4.17 -4.30 1.18
CA LEU A 25 -3.21 -3.81 0.20
C LEU A 25 -3.67 -3.96 -1.26
N THR A 26 -4.91 -4.41 -1.51
CA THR A 26 -5.39 -4.66 -2.89
C THR A 26 -5.35 -3.39 -3.73
N VAL A 27 -5.86 -2.27 -3.19
CA VAL A 27 -5.87 -0.99 -3.91
C VAL A 27 -4.46 -0.52 -4.27
N PRO A 28 -3.50 -0.39 -3.33
CA PRO A 28 -2.14 0.01 -3.68
C PRO A 28 -1.42 -1.00 -4.58
N VAL A 29 -1.66 -2.31 -4.41
CA VAL A 29 -1.11 -3.34 -5.32
C VAL A 29 -1.62 -3.14 -6.74
N LEU A 30 -2.93 -3.04 -6.94
CA LEU A 30 -3.48 -2.86 -8.28
C LEU A 30 -3.10 -1.51 -8.89
N ALA A 31 -3.03 -0.44 -8.08
CA ALA A 31 -2.51 0.86 -8.50
C ALA A 31 -1.07 0.75 -9.02
N MET A 32 -0.19 0.08 -8.26
CA MET A 32 1.20 -0.18 -8.65
C MET A 32 1.29 -1.03 -9.92
N LEU A 33 0.46 -2.07 -10.05
CA LEU A 33 0.41 -2.90 -11.26
C LEU A 33 -0.04 -2.12 -12.49
N TYR A 34 -1.07 -1.27 -12.36
CA TYR A 34 -1.49 -0.39 -13.46
C TYR A 34 -0.43 0.66 -13.80
N HIS A 35 0.26 1.24 -12.81
CA HIS A 35 1.33 2.20 -13.06
C HIS A 35 2.54 1.58 -13.74
N ARG A 36 2.94 0.37 -13.31
CA ARG A 36 4.15 -0.33 -13.79
C ARG A 36 3.94 -1.08 -15.09
N ASP A 37 2.83 -1.82 -15.20
CA ASP A 37 2.60 -2.76 -16.31
C ASP A 37 1.47 -2.33 -17.24
N ASN A 38 0.68 -1.31 -16.84
CA ASN A 38 -0.49 -0.83 -17.56
C ASN A 38 -1.53 -1.92 -17.89
N ARG A 39 -1.48 -3.06 -17.19
CA ARG A 39 -2.41 -4.18 -17.34
C ARG A 39 -2.40 -5.05 -16.10
N LEU A 40 -3.50 -5.76 -15.89
CA LEU A 40 -3.60 -6.80 -14.86
C LEU A 40 -3.31 -8.16 -15.50
N GLY A 41 -2.07 -8.63 -15.38
CA GLY A 41 -1.70 -9.99 -15.76
C GLY A 41 -1.71 -10.92 -14.56
N PHE A 42 -2.07 -12.19 -14.77
CA PHE A 42 -2.08 -13.20 -13.70
C PHE A 42 -0.71 -13.30 -12.99
N GLY A 43 0.40 -13.39 -13.73
CA GLY A 43 1.74 -13.43 -13.14
C GLY A 43 2.12 -12.15 -12.37
N ALA A 44 1.62 -11.00 -12.79
CA ALA A 44 1.83 -9.74 -12.09
C ALA A 44 1.04 -9.67 -10.77
N ALA A 45 -0.21 -10.16 -10.76
CA ALA A 45 -1.00 -10.31 -9.55
C ALA A 45 -0.38 -11.36 -8.60
N LEU A 46 -0.01 -12.53 -9.12
CA LEU A 46 0.62 -13.59 -8.33
C LEU A 46 1.92 -13.11 -7.67
N SER A 47 2.79 -12.43 -8.42
CA SER A 47 4.04 -11.86 -7.86
C SER A 47 3.77 -10.78 -6.80
N ALA A 48 2.76 -9.93 -6.99
CA ALA A 48 2.41 -8.90 -6.01
C ALA A 48 1.84 -9.51 -4.72
N TYR A 49 0.85 -10.41 -4.81
CA TYR A 49 0.29 -11.05 -3.62
C TYR A 49 1.26 -12.04 -2.96
N GLY A 50 2.14 -12.67 -3.74
CA GLY A 50 3.26 -13.47 -3.23
C GLY A 50 4.29 -12.61 -2.48
N THR A 51 4.53 -11.37 -2.93
CA THR A 51 5.36 -10.39 -2.19
C THR A 51 4.73 -10.03 -0.84
N VAL A 52 3.41 -9.86 -0.77
CA VAL A 52 2.71 -9.63 0.49
C VAL A 52 2.86 -10.83 1.43
N LEU A 53 2.65 -12.06 0.94
CA LEU A 53 2.87 -13.28 1.71
C LEU A 53 4.31 -13.36 2.22
N TYR A 54 5.29 -13.07 1.37
CA TYR A 54 6.70 -13.04 1.76
C TYR A 54 6.97 -12.02 2.87
N ALA A 55 6.46 -10.79 2.75
CA ALA A 55 6.69 -9.74 3.74
C ALA A 55 6.12 -10.12 5.12
N ILE A 56 4.92 -10.71 5.15
CA ILE A 56 4.30 -11.24 6.38
C ILE A 56 5.12 -12.40 6.91
N GLY A 57 5.49 -13.33 6.02
CA GLY A 57 6.35 -14.47 6.31
C GLY A 57 7.64 -14.05 6.99
N LEU A 58 8.37 -13.10 6.40
CA LEU A 58 9.62 -12.59 6.93
C LEU A 58 9.45 -12.10 8.37
N LEU A 59 8.43 -11.28 8.65
CA LEU A 59 8.13 -10.80 10.00
C LEU A 59 7.75 -11.93 10.95
N CYS A 60 6.90 -12.85 10.53
CA CYS A 60 6.50 -13.98 11.38
C CYS A 60 7.66 -14.91 11.70
N PHE A 61 8.52 -15.24 10.73
CA PHE A 61 9.67 -16.13 10.94
C PHE A 61 10.76 -15.50 11.79
N THR A 62 10.98 -14.19 11.70
CA THR A 62 12.02 -13.51 12.49
C THR A 62 11.55 -13.13 13.89
N LEU A 63 10.27 -12.83 14.08
CA LEU A 63 9.73 -12.40 15.38
C LEU A 63 9.15 -13.55 16.21
N TYR A 64 8.80 -14.69 15.62
CA TYR A 64 8.27 -15.84 16.36
C TYR A 64 9.39 -16.82 16.79
N PRO A 65 9.35 -17.43 18.00
CA PRO A 65 8.27 -17.39 18.98
C PRO A 65 8.34 -16.18 19.91
N MET A 66 7.17 -15.59 20.15
CA MET A 66 6.98 -14.59 21.19
C MET A 66 6.69 -15.29 22.53
N PRO A 67 7.20 -14.79 23.66
CA PRO A 67 6.94 -15.40 24.96
C PRO A 67 5.46 -15.30 25.33
N ALA A 68 4.87 -16.42 25.77
CA ALA A 68 3.46 -16.45 26.21
C ALA A 68 3.24 -15.65 27.50
N GLU A 69 4.23 -15.62 28.39
CA GLU A 69 4.23 -14.83 29.63
C GLU A 69 5.42 -13.85 29.64
N PRO A 70 5.25 -12.65 29.03
CA PRO A 70 6.33 -11.67 28.88
C PRO A 70 7.01 -11.27 30.19
N ALA A 71 6.24 -11.06 31.25
CA ALA A 71 6.77 -10.60 32.54
C ALA A 71 7.69 -11.65 33.19
N ALA A 72 7.28 -12.92 33.17
CA ALA A 72 8.09 -14.02 33.72
C ALA A 72 9.36 -14.28 32.89
N TYR A 73 9.24 -14.21 31.56
CA TYR A 73 10.38 -14.33 30.65
C TYR A 73 11.41 -13.21 30.91
N CYS A 74 10.95 -11.96 30.93
CA CYS A 74 11.81 -10.80 31.12
C CYS A 74 12.41 -10.69 32.54
N ALA A 75 11.78 -11.30 33.55
CA ALA A 75 12.36 -11.37 34.89
C ALA A 75 13.61 -12.28 34.95
N THR A 76 13.73 -13.22 34.00
CA THR A 76 14.80 -14.24 33.99
C THR A 76 15.81 -14.03 32.86
N HIS A 77 15.43 -13.37 31.77
CA HIS A 77 16.26 -13.19 30.58
C HIS A 77 16.69 -11.73 30.42
N HIS A 78 18.00 -11.53 30.34
CA HIS A 78 18.63 -10.21 30.18
C HIS A 78 19.56 -10.25 28.97
N LEU A 79 18.98 -10.20 27.77
CA LEU A 79 19.74 -10.28 26.52
C LEU A 79 20.39 -8.93 26.22
N THR A 80 21.72 -8.89 26.23
CA THR A 80 22.51 -7.74 25.79
C THR A 80 22.80 -7.84 24.30
N PRO A 81 22.71 -6.74 23.53
CA PRO A 81 23.03 -6.74 22.10
C PRO A 81 24.45 -7.26 21.83
N GLN A 82 24.55 -8.11 20.82
CA GLN A 82 25.81 -8.53 20.22
C GLN A 82 26.18 -7.49 19.16
N LEU A 83 27.40 -6.92 19.23
CA LEU A 83 27.84 -5.84 18.33
C LEU A 83 29.17 -6.13 17.59
N ASP A 84 29.78 -7.30 17.82
CA ASP A 84 31.04 -7.71 17.19
C ASP A 84 30.78 -8.36 15.82
N PRO A 85 31.18 -7.75 14.68
CA PRO A 85 30.87 -8.24 13.34
C PRO A 85 31.65 -9.50 12.91
N VAL A 86 32.31 -10.18 13.85
CA VAL A 86 33.01 -11.46 13.63
C VAL A 86 32.66 -12.52 14.68
N GLN A 87 31.62 -12.30 15.49
CA GLN A 87 31.20 -13.24 16.53
C GLN A 87 30.75 -14.58 15.95
N PHE A 88 30.22 -14.60 14.74
CA PHE A 88 29.85 -15.81 14.02
C PHE A 88 31.00 -16.83 13.92
N VAL A 89 32.28 -16.38 13.96
CA VAL A 89 33.44 -17.28 13.96
C VAL A 89 33.55 -18.04 15.27
N ALA A 90 33.27 -17.37 16.40
CA ALA A 90 33.22 -18.01 17.70
C ALA A 90 32.00 -18.94 17.78
N ASP A 91 30.85 -18.51 17.29
CA ASP A 91 29.60 -19.28 17.32
C ASP A 91 29.70 -20.56 16.47
N ILE A 92 30.37 -20.50 15.31
CA ILE A 92 30.66 -21.72 14.52
C ILE A 92 31.59 -22.67 15.28
N ARG A 93 32.51 -22.16 16.11
CA ARG A 93 33.40 -23.03 16.91
C ARG A 93 32.68 -23.66 18.10
N SER A 94 31.76 -22.94 18.74
CA SER A 94 30.99 -23.45 19.89
C SER A 94 29.82 -24.33 19.47
N ASP A 95 29.01 -23.84 18.53
CA ASP A 95 27.70 -24.41 18.19
C ASP A 95 27.73 -25.21 16.88
N GLY A 96 28.79 -25.06 16.08
CA GLY A 96 29.04 -25.91 14.92
C GLY A 96 27.95 -25.80 13.86
N VAL A 97 27.25 -26.91 13.61
CA VAL A 97 26.26 -27.01 12.52
C VAL A 97 25.06 -26.09 12.73
N THR A 98 24.65 -25.82 13.98
CA THR A 98 23.50 -24.95 14.26
C THR A 98 23.79 -23.49 13.89
N ALA A 99 24.99 -22.99 14.19
CA ALA A 99 25.42 -21.66 13.78
C ALA A 99 25.50 -21.54 12.24
N ILE A 100 26.02 -22.57 11.56
CA ILE A 100 26.04 -22.60 10.09
C ILE A 100 24.61 -22.56 9.52
N LEU A 101 23.69 -23.33 10.10
CA LEU A 101 22.29 -23.34 9.67
C LEU A 101 21.60 -21.99 9.89
N GLN A 102 21.88 -21.30 10.99
CA GLN A 102 21.36 -19.95 11.24
C GLN A 102 21.81 -18.97 10.15
N ILE A 103 23.12 -18.94 9.85
CA ILE A 103 23.68 -18.12 8.77
C ILE A 103 23.01 -18.42 7.43
N VAL A 104 22.92 -19.70 7.05
CA VAL A 104 22.32 -20.10 5.77
C VAL A 104 20.84 -19.72 5.69
N MET A 105 20.08 -19.90 6.78
CA MET A 105 18.66 -19.53 6.82
C MET A 105 18.45 -18.01 6.74
N ASN A 106 19.28 -17.22 7.42
CA ASN A 106 19.24 -15.76 7.36
C ASN A 106 19.48 -15.26 5.92
N VAL A 107 20.50 -15.82 5.24
CA VAL A 107 20.76 -15.57 3.83
C VAL A 107 19.55 -15.97 2.97
N VAL A 108 19.04 -17.20 3.11
CA VAL A 108 17.92 -17.73 2.30
C VAL A 108 16.64 -16.92 2.51
N PHE A 109 16.32 -16.50 3.73
CA PHE A 109 15.12 -15.72 4.03
C PHE A 109 15.15 -14.33 3.41
N PHE A 110 16.32 -13.74 3.20
CA PHE A 110 16.46 -12.44 2.54
C PHE A 110 16.67 -12.51 1.03
N MET A 111 16.94 -13.68 0.45
CA MET A 111 17.03 -13.81 -1.02
C MET A 111 15.75 -13.35 -1.74
N PRO A 112 14.52 -13.69 -1.32
CA PRO A 112 13.33 -13.21 -1.99
C PRO A 112 13.21 -11.68 -1.99
N LEU A 113 13.67 -10.99 -0.94
CA LEU A 113 13.66 -9.51 -0.90
C LEU A 113 14.46 -8.94 -2.07
N GLY A 114 15.69 -9.39 -2.26
CA GLY A 114 16.53 -8.98 -3.39
C GLY A 114 15.91 -9.29 -4.75
N PHE A 115 15.34 -10.49 -4.87
CA PHE A 115 14.66 -10.92 -6.08
C PHE A 115 13.44 -10.03 -6.39
N ILE A 116 12.64 -9.69 -5.38
CA ILE A 116 11.47 -8.81 -5.48
C ILE A 116 11.89 -7.39 -5.87
N VAL A 117 12.97 -6.85 -5.29
CA VAL A 117 13.50 -5.52 -5.67
C VAL A 117 13.80 -5.46 -7.17
N ARG A 118 14.42 -6.50 -7.74
CA ARG A 118 14.75 -6.56 -9.16
C ARG A 118 13.54 -6.87 -10.06
N ARG A 119 12.71 -7.86 -9.69
CA ARG A 119 11.64 -8.38 -10.58
C ARG A 119 10.30 -7.67 -10.41
N VAL A 120 9.95 -7.33 -9.18
CA VAL A 120 8.67 -6.67 -8.87
C VAL A 120 8.85 -5.15 -8.92
N PHE A 121 9.79 -4.60 -8.17
CA PHE A 121 9.96 -3.14 -8.12
C PHE A 121 10.82 -2.57 -9.27
N ARG A 122 11.48 -3.43 -10.06
CA ARG A 122 12.37 -3.05 -11.17
C ARG A 122 13.41 -2.00 -10.77
N ARG A 123 13.95 -2.10 -9.56
CA ARG A 123 14.99 -1.20 -9.03
C ARG A 123 16.38 -1.81 -9.17
N HIS A 124 17.38 -0.96 -8.95
CA HIS A 124 18.80 -1.28 -9.14
C HIS A 124 19.43 -1.83 -7.87
N LEU A 125 20.65 -2.39 -7.99
CA LEU A 125 21.36 -3.10 -6.92
C LEU A 125 21.50 -2.28 -5.61
N PRO A 126 21.87 -0.99 -5.63
CA PRO A 126 21.85 -0.14 -4.43
C PRO A 126 20.53 -0.15 -3.65
N THR A 127 19.38 -0.26 -4.32
CA THR A 127 18.09 -0.37 -3.64
C THR A 127 17.94 -1.72 -2.92
N ALA A 128 18.49 -2.80 -3.48
CA ALA A 128 18.50 -4.11 -2.80
C ALA A 128 19.47 -4.13 -1.62
N LEU A 129 20.62 -3.48 -1.74
CA LEU A 129 21.59 -3.31 -0.66
C LEU A 129 20.98 -2.53 0.51
N ILE A 130 20.54 -1.30 0.25
CA ILE A 130 19.97 -0.41 1.27
C ILE A 130 18.67 -1.00 1.83
N GLY A 131 17.80 -1.53 0.96
CA GLY A 131 16.55 -2.15 1.37
C GLY A 131 16.76 -3.42 2.21
N GLY A 132 17.73 -4.27 1.85
CA GLY A 132 18.10 -5.46 2.61
C GLY A 132 18.64 -5.11 3.99
N PHE A 133 19.58 -4.15 4.05
CA PHE A 133 20.13 -3.66 5.30
C PHE A 133 19.05 -3.04 6.21
N LEU A 134 18.23 -2.14 5.67
CA LEU A 134 17.17 -1.49 6.46
C LEU A 134 16.10 -2.47 6.91
N ALA A 135 15.74 -3.47 6.09
CA ALA A 135 14.80 -4.52 6.49
C ALA A 135 15.38 -5.39 7.60
N SER A 136 16.67 -5.76 7.53
CA SER A 136 17.33 -6.49 8.60
C SER A 136 17.42 -5.65 9.87
N LEU A 137 17.84 -4.39 9.76
CA LEU A 137 17.93 -3.47 10.89
C LEU A 137 16.57 -3.25 11.55
N MET A 138 15.49 -3.15 10.75
CA MET A 138 14.13 -3.08 11.28
C MET A 138 13.79 -4.32 12.10
N VAL A 139 14.09 -5.52 11.59
CA VAL A 139 13.82 -6.78 12.31
C VAL A 139 14.61 -6.85 13.62
N GLU A 140 15.92 -6.61 13.58
CA GLU A 140 16.78 -6.62 14.76
C GLU A 140 16.32 -5.56 15.79
N THR A 141 15.93 -4.37 15.32
CA THR A 141 15.40 -3.30 16.19
C THR A 141 14.07 -3.71 16.83
N LEU A 142 13.18 -4.37 16.09
CA LEU A 142 11.94 -4.91 16.63
C LEU A 142 12.21 -5.97 17.70
N GLN A 143 13.22 -6.81 17.54
CA GLN A 143 13.59 -7.79 18.56
C GLN A 143 14.20 -7.13 19.80
N LEU A 144 15.13 -6.20 19.61
CA LEU A 144 15.78 -5.44 20.66
C LEU A 144 14.80 -4.67 21.54
N THR A 145 13.84 -4.00 20.91
CA THR A 145 12.85 -3.16 21.60
C THR A 145 11.65 -3.94 22.13
N GLY A 146 11.62 -5.26 22.00
CA GLY A 146 10.46 -6.05 22.42
C GLY A 146 9.21 -5.69 21.62
N LEU A 147 9.34 -5.64 20.29
CA LEU A 147 8.29 -5.25 19.34
C LEU A 147 7.77 -3.83 19.63
N LEU A 148 8.69 -2.85 19.74
CA LEU A 148 8.41 -1.45 20.07
C LEU A 148 7.74 -1.27 21.45
N GLY A 149 8.18 -2.03 22.45
CA GLY A 149 7.71 -1.94 23.83
C GLY A 149 6.43 -2.72 24.13
N ILE A 150 5.96 -3.56 23.20
CA ILE A 150 4.89 -4.53 23.48
C ILE A 150 5.36 -5.56 24.53
N PHE A 151 6.63 -5.96 24.45
CA PHE A 151 7.29 -6.81 25.45
C PHE A 151 8.21 -5.94 26.34
N PRO A 152 8.26 -6.18 27.67
CA PRO A 152 9.07 -5.37 28.59
C PRO A 152 10.60 -5.44 28.40
N CYS A 153 11.09 -6.39 27.61
CA CYS A 153 12.50 -6.63 27.37
C CYS A 153 12.76 -7.12 25.93
N SER A 154 14.03 -7.20 25.54
CA SER A 154 14.48 -7.95 24.37
C SER A 154 14.21 -9.44 24.55
N TYR A 155 13.33 -10.00 23.72
CA TYR A 155 13.01 -11.43 23.78
C TYR A 155 13.83 -12.28 22.78
N ARG A 156 14.57 -11.62 21.88
CA ARG A 156 15.63 -12.22 21.05
C ARG A 156 16.88 -11.35 21.07
N LEU A 157 18.01 -11.95 20.74
CA LEU A 157 19.31 -11.29 20.67
C LEU A 157 19.34 -10.37 19.43
N PHE A 158 19.70 -9.11 19.62
CA PHE A 158 20.10 -8.23 18.52
C PHE A 158 21.51 -8.64 18.09
N ASP A 159 21.69 -8.97 16.82
CA ASP A 159 22.95 -9.50 16.30
C ASP A 159 23.42 -8.72 15.05
N VAL A 160 24.64 -8.16 15.10
CA VAL A 160 25.22 -7.42 13.97
C VAL A 160 25.60 -8.36 12.83
N ASP A 161 25.98 -9.62 13.11
CA ASP A 161 26.28 -10.61 12.09
C ASP A 161 25.02 -10.94 11.27
N ASP A 162 23.84 -10.94 11.89
CA ASP A 162 22.57 -11.13 11.20
C ASP A 162 22.29 -10.01 10.20
N LEU A 163 22.65 -8.76 10.51
CA LEU A 163 22.58 -7.65 9.54
C LEU A 163 23.41 -7.94 8.29
N ILE A 164 24.61 -8.51 8.46
CA ILE A 164 25.53 -8.82 7.37
C ILE A 164 24.97 -9.97 6.52
N TRP A 165 24.53 -11.06 7.15
CA TRP A 165 24.04 -12.25 6.46
C TRP A 165 22.70 -12.01 5.75
N ASN A 166 21.78 -11.30 6.37
CA ASN A 166 20.50 -10.90 5.77
C ASN A 166 20.72 -9.96 4.58
N THR A 167 21.59 -8.95 4.73
CA THR A 167 21.94 -8.05 3.62
C THR A 167 22.58 -8.82 2.47
N SER A 168 23.49 -9.76 2.78
CA SER A 168 24.12 -10.65 1.78
C SER A 168 23.08 -11.51 1.06
N GLY A 169 22.10 -12.04 1.79
CA GLY A 169 20.94 -12.73 1.22
C GLY A 169 20.20 -11.89 0.19
N ALA A 170 19.90 -10.63 0.50
CA ALA A 170 19.26 -9.72 -0.45
C ALA A 170 20.13 -9.47 -1.70
N LEU A 171 21.45 -9.34 -1.56
CA LEU A 171 22.34 -9.19 -2.71
C LEU A 171 22.38 -10.45 -3.59
N ILE A 172 22.47 -11.63 -2.98
CA ILE A 172 22.45 -12.91 -3.69
C ILE A 172 21.10 -13.09 -4.42
N GLY A 173 19.99 -12.80 -3.74
CA GLY A 173 18.66 -12.83 -4.33
C GLY A 173 18.51 -11.89 -5.54
N TYR A 174 19.09 -10.70 -5.45
CA TYR A 174 19.14 -9.76 -6.59
C TYR A 174 19.97 -10.33 -7.75
N ALA A 175 21.13 -10.94 -7.48
CA ALA A 175 21.94 -11.59 -8.50
C ALA A 175 21.20 -12.76 -9.16
N LEU A 176 20.48 -13.58 -8.39
CA LEU A 176 19.61 -14.64 -8.91
C LEU A 176 18.51 -14.07 -9.81
N ALA A 177 17.94 -12.92 -9.47
CA ALA A 177 16.98 -12.24 -10.34
C ALA A 177 17.59 -11.74 -11.66
N LEU A 178 18.85 -11.29 -11.65
CA LEU A 178 19.57 -10.94 -12.89
C LEU A 178 19.78 -12.16 -13.78
N LEU A 179 20.11 -13.32 -13.21
CA LEU A 179 20.22 -14.57 -13.95
C LEU A 179 18.85 -15.00 -14.50
N PHE A 180 17.80 -14.88 -13.68
CA PHE A 180 16.43 -15.18 -14.08
C PHE A 180 15.95 -14.29 -15.23
N ASP A 181 16.31 -13.01 -15.25
CA ASP A 181 15.98 -12.08 -16.33
C ASP A 181 16.55 -12.52 -17.69
N ARG A 182 17.63 -13.32 -17.73
CA ARG A 182 18.19 -13.88 -18.98
C ARG A 182 17.29 -14.95 -19.59
N ILE A 183 16.57 -15.70 -18.76
CA ILE A 183 15.68 -16.79 -19.18
C ILE A 183 14.26 -16.27 -19.39
N PHE A 184 13.81 -15.36 -18.52
CA PHE A 184 12.49 -14.76 -18.54
C PHE A 184 12.59 -13.23 -18.59
N PRO A 185 12.79 -12.66 -19.80
CA PRO A 185 12.97 -11.22 -19.99
C PRO A 185 11.84 -10.40 -19.38
N GLN A 186 12.20 -9.26 -18.81
CA GLN A 186 11.21 -8.32 -18.30
C GLN A 186 10.43 -7.73 -19.47
N ARG A 187 9.10 -7.77 -19.39
CA ARG A 187 8.27 -7.09 -20.37
C ARG A 187 8.41 -5.58 -20.18
N GLN A 188 8.59 -4.85 -21.27
CA GLN A 188 8.57 -3.40 -21.24
C GLN A 188 7.19 -2.91 -20.79
N ALA A 189 7.19 -1.87 -19.95
CA ALA A 189 5.97 -1.20 -19.51
C ALA A 189 5.34 -0.49 -20.70
N ASP A 190 4.05 -0.75 -20.95
CA ASP A 190 3.27 0.05 -21.89
C ASP A 190 2.89 1.36 -21.19
N THR A 191 3.43 2.49 -21.64
CA THR A 191 3.14 3.81 -21.05
C THR A 191 2.03 4.55 -21.79
N ALA A 192 1.34 3.92 -22.75
CA ALA A 192 0.26 4.54 -23.48
C ALA A 192 -0.93 4.83 -22.56
N THR A 193 -1.46 6.05 -22.66
CA THR A 193 -2.68 6.44 -21.95
C THR A 193 -3.88 5.66 -22.49
N VAL A 194 -4.57 4.95 -21.61
CA VAL A 194 -5.79 4.19 -21.93
C VAL A 194 -6.98 5.15 -22.02
N THR A 195 -7.55 5.27 -23.22
CA THR A 195 -8.70 6.14 -23.52
C THR A 195 -10.05 5.45 -23.26
N GLN A 196 -10.08 4.12 -23.20
CA GLN A 196 -11.28 3.35 -22.84
C GLN A 196 -11.01 2.47 -21.61
N PRO A 197 -10.81 3.09 -20.42
CA PRO A 197 -10.49 2.34 -19.23
C PRO A 197 -11.70 1.55 -18.73
N GLY A 198 -11.47 0.28 -18.38
CA GLY A 198 -12.45 -0.56 -17.70
C GLY A 198 -12.74 -0.10 -16.26
N PHE A 199 -13.74 -0.70 -15.63
CA PHE A 199 -14.26 -0.28 -14.33
C PHE A 199 -13.19 -0.27 -13.23
N VAL A 200 -12.43 -1.36 -13.08
CA VAL A 200 -11.44 -1.50 -12.00
C VAL A 200 -10.38 -0.40 -12.06
N ARG A 201 -9.88 -0.07 -13.26
CA ARG A 201 -8.91 1.01 -13.44
C ARG A 201 -9.51 2.37 -13.05
N ARG A 202 -10.75 2.66 -13.50
CA ARG A 202 -11.48 3.89 -13.13
C ARG A 202 -11.70 3.99 -11.64
N PHE A 203 -12.06 2.88 -11.00
CA PHE A 203 -12.31 2.82 -9.56
C PHE A 203 -11.03 3.08 -8.77
N ILE A 204 -9.90 2.48 -9.16
CA ILE A 204 -8.61 2.74 -8.50
C ILE A 204 -8.16 4.19 -8.71
N ALA A 205 -8.29 4.73 -9.93
CA ALA A 205 -8.00 6.14 -10.18
C ALA A 205 -8.84 7.05 -9.26
N PHE A 206 -10.14 6.78 -9.17
CA PHE A 206 -11.05 7.48 -8.25
C PHE A 206 -10.63 7.34 -6.78
N LEU A 207 -10.24 6.15 -6.31
CA LEU A 207 -9.77 5.97 -4.94
C LEU A 207 -8.50 6.76 -4.63
N ILE A 208 -7.57 6.86 -5.59
CA ILE A 208 -6.37 7.68 -5.47
C ILE A 208 -6.76 9.17 -5.39
N ASP A 209 -7.58 9.65 -6.33
CA ASP A 209 -8.02 11.05 -6.38
C ASP A 209 -8.83 11.43 -5.12
N TYR A 210 -9.71 10.54 -4.65
CA TYR A 210 -10.48 10.70 -3.41
C TYR A 210 -9.58 10.71 -2.18
N GLY A 211 -8.61 9.80 -2.10
CA GLY A 211 -7.63 9.77 -1.01
C GLY A 211 -6.80 11.05 -0.94
N LEU A 212 -6.38 11.60 -2.08
CA LEU A 212 -5.67 12.87 -2.16
C LEU A 212 -6.57 14.05 -1.77
N ALA A 213 -7.83 14.08 -2.25
CA ALA A 213 -8.79 15.10 -1.84
C ALA A 213 -9.05 15.06 -0.33
N MET A 214 -9.16 13.86 0.25
CA MET A 214 -9.33 13.68 1.70
C MET A 214 -8.09 14.17 2.46
N LEU A 215 -6.90 13.78 2.04
CA LEU A 215 -5.63 14.22 2.64
C LEU A 215 -5.48 15.74 2.63
N CYS A 216 -5.89 16.42 1.55
CA CYS A 216 -5.88 17.88 1.48
C CYS A 216 -7.01 18.53 2.28
N SER A 217 -8.19 17.90 2.36
CA SER A 217 -9.33 18.44 3.10
C SER A 217 -9.14 18.39 4.62
N LEU A 218 -8.56 17.31 5.15
CA LEU A 218 -8.46 17.05 6.58
C LEU A 218 -7.74 18.16 7.38
N PRO A 219 -6.54 18.65 7.01
CA PRO A 219 -5.89 19.72 7.75
C PRO A 219 -6.64 21.04 7.66
N ILE A 220 -7.34 21.32 6.55
CA ILE A 220 -8.16 22.52 6.39
C ILE A 220 -9.36 22.45 7.33
N VAL A 221 -10.02 21.29 7.40
CA VAL A 221 -11.15 21.09 8.31
C VAL A 221 -10.73 21.22 9.76
N ILE A 222 -9.66 20.53 10.17
CA ILE A 222 -9.16 20.55 11.55
C ILE A 222 -8.67 21.96 11.91
N GLY A 223 -7.88 22.60 11.05
CA GLY A 223 -7.35 23.94 11.29
C GLY A 223 -8.45 25.00 11.33
N GLY A 224 -9.44 24.92 10.44
CA GLY A 224 -10.58 25.81 10.42
C GLY A 224 -11.47 25.67 11.65
N ASP A 225 -11.77 24.44 12.08
CA ASP A 225 -12.54 24.19 13.29
C ASP A 225 -11.80 24.65 14.57
N ALA A 226 -10.49 24.39 14.64
CA ALA A 226 -9.65 24.85 15.74
C ALA A 226 -9.63 26.38 15.83
N LEU A 227 -9.42 27.08 14.71
CA LEU A 227 -9.40 28.54 14.66
C LEU A 227 -10.77 29.14 15.03
N TYR A 228 -11.86 28.56 14.51
CA TYR A 228 -13.21 29.00 14.85
C TYR A 228 -13.48 28.82 16.34
N THR A 229 -13.15 27.66 16.90
CA THR A 229 -13.30 27.36 18.33
C THR A 229 -12.47 28.31 19.20
N MET A 230 -11.25 28.64 18.80
CA MET A 230 -10.42 29.63 19.50
C MET A 230 -11.01 31.03 19.46
N ALA A 231 -11.72 31.39 18.40
CA ALA A 231 -12.29 32.73 18.22
C ALA A 231 -13.67 32.90 18.90
N THR A 232 -14.52 31.87 18.90
CA THR A 232 -15.91 31.96 19.37
C THR A 232 -16.18 31.17 20.64
N GLY A 233 -15.32 30.21 21.00
CA GLY A 233 -15.57 29.23 22.05
C GLY A 233 -16.52 28.09 21.63
N GLU A 234 -17.01 28.10 20.39
CA GLU A 234 -17.95 27.10 19.85
C GLU A 234 -17.30 26.25 18.76
N ARG A 235 -17.74 25.00 18.59
CA ARG A 235 -17.32 24.18 17.45
C ARG A 235 -17.99 24.65 16.17
N MET A 236 -17.29 24.54 15.04
CA MET A 236 -17.84 24.92 13.74
C MET A 236 -18.95 23.93 13.36
N GLY A 237 -20.20 24.37 13.52
CA GLY A 237 -21.40 23.55 13.30
C GLY A 237 -21.73 23.29 11.83
N ARG A 238 -22.88 22.64 11.59
CA ARG A 238 -23.44 22.51 10.24
C ARG A 238 -24.03 23.85 9.80
N ILE A 239 -23.67 24.33 8.60
CA ILE A 239 -24.32 25.52 8.02
C ILE A 239 -25.65 25.05 7.44
N MET A 240 -26.75 25.55 8.00
CA MET A 240 -28.08 25.29 7.46
C MET A 240 -28.29 26.20 6.25
N LEU A 241 -27.87 25.75 5.07
CA LEU A 241 -28.33 26.36 3.82
C LEU A 241 -29.82 26.01 3.68
N ALA A 242 -30.67 26.96 4.06
CA ALA A 242 -32.11 26.81 3.95
C ALA A 242 -32.51 26.62 2.48
N GLY A 243 -33.12 25.46 2.17
CA GLY A 243 -33.90 25.24 0.94
C GLY A 243 -33.12 24.73 -0.28
N GLY A 244 -33.07 23.40 -0.45
CA GLY A 244 -32.66 22.75 -1.69
C GLY A 244 -32.45 21.24 -1.54
N ALA A 245 -32.32 20.51 -2.66
CA ALA A 245 -32.13 19.05 -2.72
C ALA A 245 -30.84 18.52 -2.04
N LEU A 246 -30.03 19.41 -1.44
CA LEU A 246 -28.69 19.18 -0.91
C LEU A 246 -28.61 19.04 0.64
N GLY A 247 -29.72 19.14 1.38
CA GLY A 247 -29.72 18.93 2.84
C GLY A 247 -28.89 19.96 3.62
N SER A 248 -28.63 19.69 4.92
CA SER A 248 -27.74 20.53 5.74
C SER A 248 -26.28 20.20 5.42
N VAL A 249 -25.53 21.17 4.88
CA VAL A 249 -24.12 20.96 4.51
C VAL A 249 -23.20 21.51 5.59
N GLY A 250 -22.39 20.65 6.20
CA GLY A 250 -21.38 21.04 7.18
C GLY A 250 -20.13 21.65 6.55
N TYR A 251 -19.38 22.41 7.34
CA TYR A 251 -18.09 22.97 6.91
C TYR A 251 -17.16 21.91 6.29
N ALA A 252 -17.04 20.74 6.92
CA ALA A 252 -16.24 19.64 6.39
C ALA A 252 -16.70 19.16 4.99
N GLN A 253 -18.01 19.11 4.75
CA GLN A 253 -18.57 18.73 3.46
C GLN A 253 -18.31 19.81 2.39
N LEU A 254 -18.36 21.09 2.75
CA LEU A 254 -18.00 22.19 1.83
C LEU A 254 -16.52 22.13 1.44
N VAL A 255 -15.63 21.91 2.41
CA VAL A 255 -14.19 21.75 2.14
C VAL A 255 -13.95 20.52 1.26
N MET A 256 -14.60 19.38 1.54
CA MET A 256 -14.52 18.18 0.71
C MET A 256 -15.05 18.45 -0.71
N LEU A 257 -16.18 19.12 -0.86
CA LEU A 257 -16.76 19.46 -2.17
C LEU A 257 -15.82 20.37 -2.97
N ALA A 258 -15.20 21.36 -2.33
CA ALA A 258 -14.20 22.22 -2.94
C ALA A 258 -12.97 21.43 -3.38
N MET A 259 -12.47 20.51 -2.55
CA MET A 259 -11.35 19.64 -2.92
C MET A 259 -11.72 18.70 -4.07
N LEU A 260 -12.90 18.06 -4.05
CA LEU A 260 -13.37 17.27 -5.18
C LEU A 260 -13.45 18.10 -6.46
N ALA A 261 -13.94 19.35 -6.40
CA ALA A 261 -13.95 20.23 -7.58
C ALA A 261 -12.53 20.49 -8.10
N VAL A 262 -11.55 20.67 -7.21
CA VAL A 262 -10.14 20.79 -7.65
C VAL A 262 -9.68 19.51 -8.35
N PHE A 263 -9.79 18.35 -7.70
CA PHE A 263 -9.21 17.09 -8.18
C PHE A 263 -9.96 16.46 -9.35
N GLU A 264 -11.29 16.58 -9.40
CA GLU A 264 -12.14 15.88 -10.35
C GLU A 264 -12.75 16.78 -11.45
N LEU A 265 -12.66 18.10 -11.30
CA LEU A 265 -13.12 19.06 -12.30
C LEU A 265 -11.95 19.88 -12.86
N ILE A 266 -11.24 20.64 -12.01
CA ILE A 266 -10.24 21.63 -12.46
C ILE A 266 -8.99 20.95 -13.02
N ILE A 267 -8.42 19.97 -12.31
CA ILE A 267 -7.21 19.26 -12.74
C ILE A 267 -7.42 18.56 -14.10
N PRO A 268 -8.40 17.66 -14.28
CA PRO A 268 -8.58 16.97 -15.55
C PRO A 268 -8.99 17.92 -16.68
N TRP A 269 -9.75 18.98 -16.40
CA TRP A 269 -10.06 20.01 -17.40
C TRP A 269 -8.78 20.63 -18.00
N ARG A 270 -7.78 20.93 -17.16
CA ARG A 270 -6.48 21.48 -17.58
C ARG A 270 -5.53 20.42 -18.14
N ARG A 271 -5.69 19.15 -17.79
CA ARG A 271 -4.81 18.03 -18.18
C ARG A 271 -5.45 17.08 -19.19
N GLN A 272 -6.27 17.60 -20.10
CA GLN A 272 -6.86 16.83 -21.21
C GLN A 272 -7.57 15.52 -20.75
N GLY A 273 -8.29 15.59 -19.64
CA GLY A 273 -9.01 14.45 -19.05
C GLY A 273 -8.19 13.59 -18.08
N SER A 274 -6.91 13.88 -17.85
CA SER A 274 -6.13 13.15 -16.85
C SER A 274 -6.30 13.74 -15.45
N THR A 275 -6.96 13.01 -14.55
CA THR A 275 -6.86 13.27 -13.10
C THR A 275 -5.47 12.84 -12.59
N LEU A 276 -5.18 13.02 -11.30
CA LEU A 276 -3.88 12.57 -10.75
C LEU A 276 -3.83 11.04 -10.64
N GLY A 277 -4.90 10.43 -10.13
CA GLY A 277 -5.09 8.99 -10.13
C GLY A 277 -5.16 8.40 -11.55
N GLY A 278 -5.80 9.12 -12.48
CA GLY A 278 -5.82 8.78 -13.89
C GLY A 278 -4.42 8.80 -14.51
N SER A 279 -3.64 9.84 -14.25
CA SER A 279 -2.24 9.93 -14.71
C SER A 279 -1.39 8.81 -14.13
N TYR A 280 -1.55 8.50 -12.84
CA TYR A 280 -0.80 7.44 -12.17
C TYR A 280 -1.11 6.06 -12.78
N THR A 281 -2.38 5.82 -13.10
CA THR A 281 -2.85 4.56 -13.70
C THR A 281 -2.91 4.59 -15.22
N HIS A 282 -2.24 5.54 -15.88
CA HIS A 282 -2.19 5.70 -17.35
C HIS A 282 -3.59 5.69 -18.00
N MET A 283 -4.54 6.48 -17.51
CA MET A 283 -5.85 6.66 -18.13
C MET A 283 -6.31 8.11 -18.19
N THR A 284 -7.17 8.40 -19.17
CA THR A 284 -7.93 9.64 -19.26
C THR A 284 -9.43 9.38 -19.03
N CYS A 285 -10.12 10.31 -18.38
CA CYS A 285 -11.58 10.28 -18.30
C CYS A 285 -12.23 10.73 -19.61
N GLU A 286 -11.53 11.50 -20.45
CA GLU A 286 -12.04 11.93 -21.76
C GLU A 286 -11.93 10.81 -22.79
N THR A 287 -12.96 9.97 -22.86
CA THR A 287 -13.05 8.80 -23.77
C THR A 287 -13.12 9.15 -25.26
N LYS A 288 -13.55 10.37 -25.59
CA LYS A 288 -13.64 10.95 -26.94
C LYS A 288 -13.35 12.44 -26.85
N THR A 289 -12.84 13.01 -27.93
CA THR A 289 -12.58 14.45 -28.02
C THR A 289 -13.90 15.23 -27.98
N ARG A 290 -13.98 16.23 -27.10
CA ARG A 290 -15.15 17.09 -26.92
C ARG A 290 -14.68 18.55 -26.91
N SER A 291 -15.50 19.46 -27.44
CA SER A 291 -15.22 20.89 -27.44
C SER A 291 -16.45 21.69 -26.99
N GLY A 292 -16.21 22.94 -26.55
CA GLY A 292 -17.26 23.87 -26.15
C GLY A 292 -18.18 23.34 -25.04
N TRP A 293 -19.49 23.54 -25.21
CA TRP A 293 -20.51 23.18 -24.22
C TRP A 293 -20.59 21.66 -23.95
N ARG A 294 -20.30 20.80 -24.95
CA ARG A 294 -20.33 19.34 -24.77
C ARG A 294 -19.26 18.88 -23.78
N ARG A 295 -18.08 19.53 -23.81
CA ARG A 295 -17.01 19.26 -22.85
C ARG A 295 -17.43 19.69 -21.45
N ALA A 296 -18.03 20.88 -21.31
CA ALA A 296 -18.55 21.35 -20.03
C ALA A 296 -19.64 20.42 -19.46
N ALA A 297 -20.60 20.00 -20.29
CA ALA A 297 -21.67 19.08 -19.90
C ALA A 297 -21.12 17.71 -19.46
N PHE A 298 -20.11 17.17 -20.16
CA PHE A 298 -19.44 15.94 -19.77
C PHE A 298 -18.85 16.03 -18.36
N TYR A 299 -18.07 17.09 -18.10
CA TYR A 299 -17.43 17.28 -16.80
C TYR A 299 -18.43 17.52 -15.68
N ALA A 300 -19.48 18.31 -15.94
CA ALA A 300 -20.56 18.54 -14.98
C ALA A 300 -21.29 17.24 -14.62
N ALA A 301 -21.66 16.43 -15.61
CA ALA A 301 -22.31 15.14 -15.39
C ALA A 301 -21.43 14.15 -14.64
N ARG A 302 -20.14 14.05 -15.01
CA ARG A 302 -19.15 13.22 -14.30
C ARG A 302 -18.99 13.67 -12.84
N PHE A 303 -18.84 14.97 -12.61
CA PHE A 303 -18.68 15.53 -11.28
C PHE A 303 -19.92 15.30 -10.40
N ALA A 304 -21.13 15.41 -10.96
CA ALA A 304 -22.37 15.12 -10.26
C ALA A 304 -22.47 13.65 -9.82
N VAL A 305 -22.07 12.70 -10.68
CA VAL A 305 -22.00 11.28 -10.32
C VAL A 305 -21.01 11.05 -9.19
N ILE A 306 -19.82 11.68 -9.25
CA ILE A 306 -18.81 11.58 -8.18
C ILE A 306 -19.34 12.16 -6.86
N CYS A 307 -20.03 13.31 -6.90
CA CYS A 307 -20.66 13.88 -5.70
C CYS A 307 -21.72 12.94 -5.11
N CYS A 308 -22.51 12.25 -5.94
CA CYS A 308 -23.48 11.26 -5.45
C CYS A 308 -22.79 10.06 -4.77
N VAL A 309 -21.60 9.67 -5.24
CA VAL A 309 -20.82 8.60 -4.62
C VAL A 309 -20.22 9.07 -3.28
N VAL A 310 -19.59 10.23 -3.25
CA VAL A 310 -18.87 10.71 -2.05
C VAL A 310 -19.82 11.20 -0.95
N PHE A 311 -20.88 11.92 -1.31
CA PHE A 311 -21.89 12.44 -0.37
C PHE A 311 -23.11 11.52 -0.31
N GLY A 312 -22.91 10.22 -0.51
CA GLY A 312 -23.96 9.21 -0.42
C GLY A 312 -24.63 9.26 0.96
N GLY A 313 -25.94 9.48 0.98
CA GLY A 313 -26.73 9.63 2.22
C GLY A 313 -27.02 11.08 2.61
N ASP A 314 -26.18 12.05 2.22
CA ASP A 314 -26.46 13.49 2.41
C ASP A 314 -27.29 14.06 1.25
N VAL A 315 -27.08 13.54 0.04
CA VAL A 315 -27.83 13.93 -1.17
C VAL A 315 -29.02 13.00 -1.39
N ARG A 316 -30.22 13.56 -1.54
CA ARG A 316 -31.45 12.79 -1.79
C ARG A 316 -31.32 11.96 -3.07
N TYR A 317 -31.69 10.68 -3.01
CA TYR A 317 -31.62 9.72 -4.12
C TYR A 317 -30.20 9.37 -4.63
N SER A 318 -29.13 9.83 -3.96
CA SER A 318 -27.74 9.49 -4.32
C SER A 318 -27.52 7.99 -4.52
N GLY A 319 -28.01 7.15 -3.61
CA GLY A 319 -27.92 5.69 -3.72
C GLY A 319 -28.59 5.13 -4.99
N LEU A 320 -29.76 5.65 -5.38
CA LEU A 320 -30.44 5.24 -6.62
C LEU A 320 -29.64 5.65 -7.86
N VAL A 321 -29.04 6.85 -7.86
CA VAL A 321 -28.16 7.31 -8.93
C VAL A 321 -26.95 6.40 -9.07
N VAL A 322 -26.29 6.05 -7.95
CA VAL A 322 -25.13 5.14 -7.96
C VAL A 322 -25.52 3.76 -8.51
N ILE A 323 -26.63 3.19 -8.03
CA ILE A 323 -27.13 1.91 -8.54
C ILE A 323 -27.44 1.99 -10.04
N ALA A 324 -28.11 3.04 -10.50
CA ALA A 324 -28.43 3.23 -11.90
C ALA A 324 -27.17 3.33 -12.78
N VAL A 325 -26.14 4.05 -12.32
CA VAL A 325 -24.85 4.15 -13.02
C VAL A 325 -24.15 2.79 -13.09
N LEU A 326 -24.16 2.01 -12.00
CA LEU A 326 -23.55 0.67 -11.96
C LEU A 326 -24.28 -0.32 -12.88
N VAL A 327 -25.61 -0.33 -12.85
CA VAL A 327 -26.44 -1.14 -13.76
C VAL A 327 -26.18 -0.75 -15.21
N PHE A 328 -26.13 0.56 -15.50
CA PHE A 328 -25.82 1.04 -16.84
C PHE A 328 -24.42 0.58 -17.29
N TRP A 329 -23.42 0.65 -16.42
CA TRP A 329 -22.08 0.15 -16.71
C TRP A 329 -22.10 -1.36 -16.99
N PHE A 330 -22.81 -2.16 -16.19
CA PHE A 330 -22.90 -3.61 -16.38
C PHE A 330 -23.49 -3.98 -17.75
N ILE A 331 -24.47 -3.20 -18.24
CA ILE A 331 -25.13 -3.42 -19.53
C ILE A 331 -24.31 -2.87 -20.71
N ARG A 332 -23.72 -1.67 -20.57
CA ARG A 332 -23.14 -0.91 -21.68
C ARG A 332 -21.61 -0.88 -21.70
N HIS A 333 -20.97 -1.34 -20.63
CA HIS A 333 -19.52 -1.28 -20.41
C HIS A 333 -18.92 0.13 -20.62
N ARG A 334 -19.72 1.17 -20.38
CA ARG A 334 -19.37 2.59 -20.49
C ARG A 334 -20.14 3.38 -19.44
N MET A 335 -19.63 4.56 -19.06
CA MET A 335 -20.34 5.41 -18.10
C MET A 335 -21.44 6.21 -18.82
N PRO A 336 -22.57 6.55 -18.15
CA PRO A 336 -23.64 7.31 -18.79
C PRO A 336 -23.18 8.66 -19.37
N TYR A 337 -22.30 9.36 -18.65
CA TYR A 337 -21.72 10.62 -19.10
C TYR A 337 -20.78 10.48 -20.31
N ASP A 338 -20.30 9.27 -20.65
CA ASP A 338 -19.51 9.05 -21.87
C ASP A 338 -20.36 9.23 -23.15
N LEU A 339 -21.69 9.20 -23.05
CA LEU A 339 -22.60 9.37 -24.20
C LEU A 339 -22.73 10.82 -24.67
N ILE A 340 -22.50 11.81 -23.79
CA ILE A 340 -22.46 13.24 -24.12
C ILE A 340 -21.34 13.47 -25.12
#